data_AF-A0A8J7KUB0-F1
#
_entry.id   AF-A0A8J7KUB0-F1
#
_cell.length_a   1.000
_cell.length_b   1.000
_cell.length_c   1.000
_cell.angle_alpha   90.00
_cell.angle_beta   90.00
_cell.angle_gamma   90.00
#
_symmetry.space_group_name_H-M   'P 1'
#
loop_
_entity.id
_entity.type
_entity.pdbx_description
1 polymer ?
#
loop_
_entity_poly.entity_id
_entity_poly.type
_entity_poly.pdbx_seq_one_letter_code
_entity_poly.pdbx_strand_id
1 'polypeptide(L)'
;MVPVSPQQWNVRAGRSAFPGKCVDLDQNNRYNGAKIQSYDCNGTDAQHWSVQGNGEIKLAGTDFCLDAWAGQGSPVRLWGCNGTAAQRW
;
A
#
# COMPACT_ATOMS: atom_id res chain seq x y z
N MET A 1 -1.89 32.88 4.54
CA MET A 1 -1.05 31.89 3.85
C MET A 1 -0.92 30.70 4.78
N VAL A 2 -1.70 29.64 4.54
CA VAL A 2 -1.60 28.40 5.31
C VAL A 2 -0.58 27.52 4.57
N PRO A 3 0.48 27.01 5.23
CA PRO A 3 1.43 26.15 4.56
C PRO A 3 0.70 24.89 4.11
N VAL A 4 0.75 24.63 2.80
CA VAL A 4 0.30 23.37 2.23
C VAL A 4 1.22 22.28 2.76
N SER A 5 0.81 21.58 3.82
CA SER A 5 1.37 20.29 4.14
C SER A 5 1.17 19.44 2.88
N PRO A 6 2.24 18.89 2.26
CA PRO A 6 2.09 18.05 1.08
C PRO A 6 1.08 16.98 1.44
N GLN A 7 0.05 16.86 0.61
CA GLN A 7 -1.18 16.14 0.89
C GLN A 7 -0.88 14.79 1.52
N GLN A 8 -0.94 14.72 2.85
CA GLN A 8 -1.07 13.47 3.56
C GLN A 8 -2.53 13.10 3.35
N TRP A 9 -2.82 12.61 2.15
CA TRP A 9 -4.05 11.91 1.92
C TRP A 9 -4.02 10.79 2.94
N ASN A 10 -4.79 10.95 4.02
CA ASN A 10 -5.39 9.83 4.73
C ASN A 10 -6.39 9.20 3.75
N VAL A 11 -5.91 8.78 2.57
CA VAL A 11 -6.55 7.70 1.86
C VAL A 11 -6.45 6.56 2.85
N ARG A 12 -7.56 6.26 3.51
CA ARG A 12 -7.89 4.87 3.75
C ARG A 12 -7.87 4.26 2.35
N ALA A 13 -6.71 3.80 1.91
CA ALA A 13 -6.54 3.27 0.58
C ALA A 13 -7.50 2.08 0.49
N GLY A 14 -8.57 2.29 -0.27
CA GLY A 14 -9.67 1.34 -0.41
C GLY A 14 -10.70 1.41 0.72
N ARG A 15 -11.82 2.10 0.46
CA ARG A 15 -13.04 1.28 0.46
C ARG A 15 -12.83 0.31 -0.69
N SER A 16 -12.51 -0.95 -0.37
CA SER A 16 -12.54 -1.95 -1.41
C SER A 16 -13.94 -1.96 -2.06
N ALA A 17 -14.08 -2.54 -3.25
CA ALA A 17 -15.41 -2.77 -3.84
C ALA A 17 -16.35 -3.57 -2.89
N PHE A 18 -15.77 -4.20 -1.86
CA PHE A 18 -16.46 -4.85 -0.76
C PHE A 18 -16.53 -3.91 0.46
N PRO A 19 -17.75 -3.47 0.85
CA PRO A 19 -17.94 -2.66 2.04
C PRO A 19 -17.26 -3.30 3.27
N GLY A 20 -16.52 -2.51 4.03
CA GLY A 20 -15.86 -2.97 5.27
C GLY A 20 -14.50 -3.66 5.10
N LYS A 21 -14.02 -3.88 3.87
CA LYS A 21 -12.67 -4.42 3.63
C LYS A 21 -11.67 -3.34 3.20
N CYS A 22 -10.42 -3.51 3.64
CA CYS A 22 -9.29 -2.63 3.42
C CYS A 22 -8.11 -3.42 2.79
N VAL A 23 -7.23 -2.72 2.05
CA VAL A 23 -5.95 -3.29 1.59
C VAL A 23 -5.05 -3.46 2.82
N ASP A 24 -4.62 -4.69 3.08
CA ASP A 24 -4.04 -5.10 4.35
C ASP A 24 -2.74 -5.89 4.12
N LEU A 25 -1.69 -5.55 4.86
CA LEU A 25 -0.48 -6.35 4.95
C LEU A 25 -0.69 -7.49 5.94
N ASP A 26 -0.62 -8.74 5.46
CA ASP A 26 -0.93 -9.91 6.28
C ASP A 26 -0.11 -9.94 7.57
N GLN A 27 -0.82 -9.94 8.70
CA GLN A 27 -0.27 -9.93 10.06
C GLN A 27 0.74 -8.80 10.33
N ASN A 28 0.72 -7.72 9.55
CA ASN A 28 1.71 -6.63 9.60
C ASN A 28 3.17 -7.13 9.40
N ASN A 29 3.35 -8.21 8.64
CA ASN A 29 4.67 -8.80 8.39
C ASN A 29 5.49 -8.00 7.37
N ARG A 30 6.51 -7.26 7.82
CA ARG A 30 7.27 -6.31 6.99
C ARG A 30 8.53 -6.95 6.39
N TYR A 31 8.35 -7.84 5.42
CA TYR A 31 9.46 -8.41 4.66
C TYR A 31 9.13 -8.51 3.16
N ASN A 32 10.17 -8.63 2.35
CA ASN A 32 10.06 -8.79 0.90
C ASN A 32 9.28 -10.07 0.53
N GLY A 33 8.15 -9.91 -0.15
CA GLY A 33 7.25 -10.99 -0.54
C GLY A 33 6.09 -11.21 0.41
N ALA A 34 5.99 -10.43 1.50
CA ALA A 34 4.85 -10.52 2.40
C ALA A 34 3.54 -10.24 1.64
N LYS A 35 2.50 -10.98 2.00
CA LYS A 35 1.24 -11.02 1.28
C LYS A 35 0.42 -9.74 1.53
N ILE A 36 -0.14 -9.19 0.46
CA ILE A 36 -1.20 -8.19 0.54
C ILE A 36 -2.54 -8.88 0.39
N GLN A 37 -3.51 -8.51 1.22
CA GLN A 37 -4.83 -9.12 1.26
C GLN A 37 -5.94 -8.09 1.40
N SER A 38 -7.18 -8.57 1.25
CA SER A 38 -8.38 -7.84 1.61
C SER A 38 -8.81 -8.34 2.99
N TYR A 39 -8.77 -7.46 3.99
CA TYR A 39 -9.13 -7.82 5.37
C TYR A 39 -10.12 -6.82 5.95
N ASP A 40 -10.81 -7.20 7.03
CA ASP A 40 -11.71 -6.27 7.72
C ASP A 40 -10.95 -5.03 8.16
N CYS A 41 -11.51 -3.87 7.85
CA CYS A 41 -10.91 -2.61 8.24
C CYS A 41 -10.84 -2.55 9.78
N ASN A 42 -9.63 -2.55 10.32
CA ASN A 42 -9.34 -2.63 11.75
C ASN A 42 -8.48 -1.45 12.25
N GLY A 43 -8.01 -0.58 11.35
CA GLY A 43 -7.29 0.65 11.69
C GLY A 43 -5.84 0.44 12.13
N THR A 44 -5.29 -0.76 11.95
CA THR A 44 -3.88 -1.04 12.21
C THR A 44 -2.99 -0.47 11.11
N ASP A 45 -1.70 -0.31 11.40
CA ASP A 45 -0.71 0.17 10.42
C ASP A 45 -0.63 -0.69 9.16
N ALA A 46 -1.00 -1.97 9.25
CA ALA A 46 -1.07 -2.87 8.09
C ALA A 46 -2.02 -2.39 6.99
N GLN A 47 -2.91 -1.45 7.30
CA GLN A 47 -3.95 -0.93 6.41
C GLN A 47 -3.71 0.53 5.98
N HIS A 48 -2.58 1.12 6.39
CA HIS A 48 -2.25 2.50 6.12
C HIS A 48 -1.24 2.59 4.98
N TRP A 49 -1.70 3.13 3.85
CA TRP A 49 -0.90 3.26 2.64
C TRP A 49 -0.84 4.73 2.19
N SER A 50 0.31 5.15 1.69
CA SER A 50 0.55 6.51 1.20
C SER A 50 0.86 6.48 -0.29
N VAL A 51 0.02 7.15 -1.07
CA VAL A 51 0.22 7.33 -2.52
C VAL A 51 1.24 8.44 -2.73
N GLN A 52 2.32 8.13 -3.43
CA GLN A 52 3.41 9.04 -3.73
C GLN A 52 3.19 9.70 -5.10
N GLY A 53 3.74 10.90 -5.28
CA GLY A 53 3.66 11.61 -6.57
C GLY A 53 4.44 10.94 -7.71
N ASN A 54 5.29 9.96 -7.41
CA ASN A 54 6.05 9.18 -8.39
C ASN A 54 5.33 7.89 -8.85
N GLY A 55 4.08 7.67 -8.41
CA GLY A 55 3.29 6.47 -8.71
C GLY A 55 3.52 5.28 -7.78
N GLU A 56 4.33 5.42 -6.73
CA GLU A 56 4.47 4.40 -5.68
C GLU A 56 3.29 4.44 -4.70
N ILE A 57 2.92 3.28 -4.17
CA ILE A 57 2.03 3.17 -3.01
C ILE A 57 2.84 2.53 -1.89
N LYS A 58 3.18 3.32 -0.87
CA LYS A 58 4.03 2.89 0.25
C LYS A 58 3.20 2.47 1.45
N LEU A 59 3.64 1.44 2.18
CA LEU A 59 3.15 1.22 3.54
C LEU A 59 3.58 2.43 4.40
N ALA A 60 2.62 3.13 4.99
CA ALA A 60 2.85 4.45 5.59
C ALA A 60 3.97 4.41 6.64
N GLY A 61 4.88 5.39 6.57
CA GLY A 61 6.02 5.48 7.51
C GLY A 61 7.12 4.44 7.30
N THR A 62 7.13 3.71 6.17
CA THR A 62 8.17 2.72 5.83
C THR A 62 8.73 2.93 4.43
N ASP A 63 9.74 2.13 4.04
CA ASP A 63 10.29 2.06 2.68
C ASP A 63 9.84 0.81 1.90
N PHE A 64 8.68 0.27 2.27
CA PHE A 64 8.04 -0.80 1.51
C PHE A 64 6.95 -0.26 0.58
N CYS A 65 6.89 -0.81 -0.62
CA CYS A 65 5.97 -0.48 -1.70
C CYS A 65 5.06 -1.68 -2.02
N LEU A 66 3.85 -1.39 -2.53
CA LEU A 66 3.06 -2.37 -3.26
C LEU A 66 3.77 -2.73 -4.56
N ASP A 67 4.00 -4.03 -4.74
CA ASP A 67 4.80 -4.61 -5.81
C ASP A 67 3.95 -5.63 -6.58
N ALA A 68 3.75 -5.39 -7.87
CA ALA A 68 3.15 -6.34 -8.80
C ALA A 68 4.22 -7.37 -9.20
N TRP A 69 4.17 -8.56 -8.61
CA TRP A 69 5.05 -9.66 -9.01
C TRP A 69 4.87 -9.96 -10.50
N ALA A 70 5.95 -10.32 -11.19
CA ALA A 70 5.94 -10.50 -12.63
C ALA A 70 4.88 -11.54 -13.08
N GLY A 71 4.19 -11.24 -14.18
CA GLY A 71 3.19 -12.12 -14.80
C GLY A 71 1.74 -11.67 -14.62
N GLN A 72 0.91 -11.90 -15.63
CA GLN A 72 -0.53 -11.62 -15.54
C GLN A 72 -1.18 -12.49 -14.46
N GLY A 73 -1.98 -11.89 -13.58
CA GLY A 73 -2.67 -12.59 -12.49
C GLY A 73 -1.80 -12.85 -11.25
N SER A 74 -0.54 -12.39 -11.24
CA SER A 74 0.30 -12.48 -10.06
C SER A 74 -0.23 -11.63 -8.91
N PRO A 75 -0.20 -12.14 -7.66
CA PRO A 75 -0.66 -11.38 -6.51
C PRO A 75 0.23 -10.17 -6.23
N VAL A 76 -0.39 -9.11 -5.72
CA VAL A 76 0.34 -7.96 -5.16
C VAL A 76 0.99 -8.39 -3.84
N ARG A 77 2.21 -7.91 -3.62
CA ARG A 77 2.98 -8.21 -2.41
C ARG A 77 3.64 -6.95 -1.87
N LEU A 78 4.20 -7.06 -0.68
CA LEU A 78 5.09 -6.07 -0.11
C LEU A 78 6.51 -6.29 -0.65
N TRP A 79 7.18 -5.23 -1.08
CA TRP A 79 8.61 -5.29 -1.42
C TRP A 79 9.27 -3.95 -1.13
N GLY A 80 10.57 -3.97 -0.80
CA GLY A 80 11.34 -2.73 -0.64
C GLY A 80 11.22 -1.87 -1.90
N CYS A 81 10.96 -0.58 -1.73
CA CYS A 81 10.82 0.34 -2.85
C CYS A 81 12.14 0.35 -3.66
N ASN A 82 12.05 0.10 -4.97
CA ASN A 82 13.22 -0.10 -5.84
C ASN A 82 13.14 0.66 -7.17
N GLY A 83 12.10 1.46 -7.37
CA GLY A 83 11.96 2.32 -8.56
C GLY A 83 11.64 1.59 -9.86
N THR A 84 11.36 0.29 -9.81
CA THR A 84 10.99 -0.49 -11.00
C THR A 84 9.53 -0.26 -11.39
N ALA A 85 9.19 -0.61 -12.64
CA ALA A 85 7.82 -0.54 -13.13
C ALA A 85 6.83 -1.46 -12.36
N ALA A 86 7.34 -2.48 -11.65
CA ALA A 86 6.52 -3.34 -10.80
C ALA A 86 5.89 -2.60 -9.61
N GLN A 87 6.37 -1.39 -9.30
CA GLN A 87 5.92 -0.58 -8.16
C GLN A 87 5.32 0.76 -8.62
N ARG A 88 4.71 0.77 -9.81
CA ARG A 88 4.04 1.93 -10.40
C ARG A 88 2.59 1.57 -10.69
N TRP A 89 1.67 2.41 -10.22
CA TRP A 89 0.21 2.21 -10.26
C TRP A 89 -0.52 3.43 -10.83
#